data_AF-A0ABD2AUT1-F1
#
_entry.id   AF-A0ABD2AUT1-F1
#
_cell.length_a   1.000
_cell.length_b   1.000
_cell.length_c   1.000
_cell.angle_alpha   90.00
_cell.angle_beta   90.00
_cell.angle_gamma   90.00
#
_symmetry.space_group_name_H-M   'P 1'
#
loop_
_entity.id
_entity.type
_entity.pdbx_description
1 polymer ?
#
loop_
_entity_poly.entity_id
_entity_poly.type
_entity_poly.pdbx_seq_one_letter_code
_entity_poly.pdbx_strand_id
1 'polypeptide(L)'
;MKADIKRECRKQSMVSWESLKKLKTGDFEQDDPRVKCYVRCFMIKNGILNDKGQWTDLEKALQHLPKFMQESSWEIFQRCKSVSGDDPCDKAFQVAKCYVKLQPLILDFVSFV
;
A
#
# COMPACT_ATOMS: atom_id res chain seq x y z
N MET A 1 -8.87 -9.22 18.31
CA MET A 1 -9.05 -7.77 18.10
C MET A 1 -8.42 -7.42 16.75
N LYS A 2 -9.21 -7.21 15.68
CA LYS A 2 -8.63 -6.74 14.41
C LYS A 2 -8.23 -5.29 14.64
N ALA A 3 -6.93 -4.99 14.67
CA ALA A 3 -6.45 -3.62 14.77
C ALA A 3 -7.01 -2.81 13.58
N ASP A 4 -7.53 -1.61 13.84
CA ASP A 4 -7.91 -0.68 12.78
C ASP A 4 -6.61 -0.08 12.18
N ILE A 5 -5.99 -0.85 11.28
CA ILE A 5 -4.71 -0.54 10.63
C ILE A 5 -4.74 0.88 10.06
N LYS A 6 -5.86 1.25 9.44
CA LYS A 6 -6.09 2.57 8.87
C LYS A 6 -5.97 3.67 9.93
N ARG A 7 -6.71 3.57 11.04
CA ARG A 7 -6.63 4.59 12.11
C ARG A 7 -5.24 4.66 12.72
N GLU A 8 -4.59 3.52 12.92
CA GLU A 8 -3.24 3.45 13.47
C GLU A 8 -2.23 4.15 12.55
N CYS A 9 -2.20 3.76 11.28
CA CYS A 9 -1.28 4.35 10.31
C CYS A 9 -1.57 5.83 10.06
N ARG A 10 -2.84 6.25 10.12
CA ARG A 10 -3.20 7.67 10.05
C ARG A 10 -2.61 8.44 11.22
N LYS A 11 -2.72 7.90 12.44
CA LYS A 11 -2.16 8.53 13.64
C LYS A 11 -0.63 8.61 13.59
N GLN A 12 0.04 7.55 13.15
CA GLN A 12 1.50 7.51 13.05
C GLN A 12 2.06 8.46 11.99
N SER A 13 1.44 8.52 10.82
CA SER A 13 1.86 9.38 9.71
C SER A 13 1.37 10.83 9.84
N MET A 14 0.40 11.09 10.71
CA MET A 14 -0.31 12.37 10.83
C MET A 14 -0.98 12.84 9.53
N VAL A 15 -1.28 11.90 8.61
CA VAL A 15 -1.97 12.20 7.35
C VAL A 15 -3.42 12.63 7.58
N SER A 16 -3.89 13.57 6.76
CA SER A 16 -5.28 14.02 6.80
C SER A 16 -6.23 12.97 6.20
N TRP A 17 -7.50 12.96 6.63
CA TRP A 17 -8.51 12.12 5.99
C TRP A 17 -8.76 12.53 4.53
N GLU A 18 -8.59 13.80 4.19
CA GLU A 18 -8.78 14.30 2.83
C GLU A 18 -7.73 13.74 1.88
N SER A 19 -6.45 13.76 2.27
CA SER A 19 -5.36 13.19 1.48
C SER A 19 -5.56 11.67 1.29
N LEU A 20 -6.05 10.97 2.32
CA LEU A 20 -6.39 9.56 2.18
C LEU A 20 -7.54 9.33 1.19
N LYS A 21 -8.60 10.16 1.22
CA LYS A 21 -9.70 10.05 0.25
C LYS A 21 -9.21 10.23 -1.19
N LYS A 22 -8.29 11.16 -1.45
CA LYS A 22 -7.65 11.34 -2.77
C LYS A 22 -6.88 10.10 -3.20
N LEU A 23 -6.10 9.51 -2.29
CA LEU A 23 -5.41 8.25 -2.55
C LEU A 23 -6.39 7.11 -2.91
N LYS A 24 -7.54 7.01 -2.23
CA LYS A 24 -8.59 6.03 -2.53
C LYS A 24 -9.20 6.21 -3.92
N THR A 25 -9.24 7.44 -4.44
CA THR A 25 -9.69 7.72 -5.81
C THR A 25 -8.61 7.49 -6.86
N GLY A 26 -7.44 6.98 -6.48
CA GLY A 26 -6.32 6.74 -7.39
C GLY A 26 -5.42 7.96 -7.63
N ASP A 27 -5.51 9.00 -6.80
CA ASP A 27 -4.59 10.13 -6.86
C ASP A 27 -3.25 9.76 -6.19
N PHE A 28 -2.29 9.36 -7.01
CA PHE A 28 -0.89 9.11 -6.64
C PHE A 28 0.06 10.19 -7.16
N GLU A 29 -0.45 11.37 -7.55
CA GLU A 29 0.36 12.51 -7.99
C GLU A 29 0.67 13.49 -6.86
N GLN A 30 0.00 13.33 -5.72
CA GLN A 30 0.29 14.10 -4.50
C GLN A 30 1.65 13.74 -3.88
N ASP A 31 2.44 14.77 -3.59
CA ASP A 31 3.79 14.65 -3.01
C ASP A 31 3.82 14.83 -1.48
N ASP A 32 2.71 14.58 -0.78
CA ASP A 32 2.66 14.70 0.69
C ASP A 32 3.45 13.56 1.36
N PRO A 33 4.57 13.83 2.07
CA PRO A 33 5.39 12.80 2.71
C PRO A 33 4.60 11.97 3.73
N ARG A 34 3.58 12.56 4.35
CA ARG A 34 2.71 11.87 5.32
C ARG A 34 1.91 10.76 4.64
N VAL A 35 1.49 10.97 3.40
CA VAL A 35 0.76 9.96 2.64
C VAL A 35 1.69 8.83 2.22
N LYS A 36 2.90 9.16 1.78
CA LYS A 36 3.93 8.15 1.47
C LYS A 36 4.20 7.25 2.68
N CYS A 37 4.38 7.85 3.86
CA CYS A 37 4.61 7.09 5.09
C CYS A 37 3.36 6.35 5.60
N TYR A 38 2.16 6.85 5.32
CA TYR A 38 0.92 6.11 5.56
C TYR A 38 0.90 4.79 4.78
N VAL A 39 1.21 4.84 3.48
CA VAL A 39 1.27 3.64 2.62
C VAL A 39 2.29 2.64 3.15
N ARG A 40 3.49 3.11 3.54
CA ARG A 40 4.50 2.25 4.16
C ARG A 40 3.98 1.57 5.42
N CYS A 41 3.37 2.33 6.33
CA CYS A 41 2.79 1.77 7.56
C CYS A 41 1.74 0.70 7.24
N PHE A 42 0.84 0.99 6.30
CA PHE A 42 -0.19 0.04 5.88
C PHE A 42 0.42 -1.27 5.36
N MET A 43 1.46 -1.18 4.52
CA MET A 43 2.17 -2.34 3.99
C MET A 43 2.82 -3.17 5.10
N ILE A 44 3.43 -2.55 6.10
CA ILE A 44 4.03 -3.27 7.25
C ILE A 44 2.95 -4.00 8.05
N LYS A 45 1.86 -3.31 8.38
CA LYS A 45 0.78 -3.85 9.21
C LYS A 45 0.01 -4.98 8.53
N ASN A 46 -0.03 -5.00 7.20
CA ASN A 46 -0.60 -6.10 6.41
C ASN A 46 0.43 -7.18 6.04
N GLY A 47 1.68 -7.06 6.53
CA GLY A 47 2.73 -8.04 6.29
C GLY A 47 3.22 -8.09 4.84
N ILE A 48 3.02 -7.03 4.05
CA ILE A 48 3.60 -6.84 2.71
C ILE A 48 5.09 -6.45 2.84
N LEU A 49 5.37 -5.64 3.86
CA LEU A 49 6.71 -5.29 4.31
C LEU A 49 6.93 -5.84 5.71
N ASN A 50 8.15 -6.20 6.05
CA ASN A 50 8.56 -6.40 7.44
C ASN A 50 8.96 -5.07 8.11
N ASP A 51 9.24 -5.10 9.41
CA ASP A 51 9.61 -3.89 10.18
C ASP A 51 10.92 -3.24 9.67
N LYS A 52 11.78 -4.02 8.99
CA LYS A 52 13.02 -3.55 8.36
C LYS A 52 12.78 -2.94 6.97
N GLY A 53 11.53 -2.90 6.49
CA GLY A 53 11.18 -2.38 5.17
C GLY A 53 11.55 -3.31 4.01
N GLN A 54 11.68 -4.61 4.27
CA GLN A 54 11.94 -5.62 3.24
C GLN A 54 10.63 -6.30 2.82
N TRP A 55 10.50 -6.58 1.53
CA TRP A 55 9.35 -7.31 0.97
C TRP A 55 9.24 -8.72 1.53
N THR A 56 8.03 -9.14 1.87
CA THR A 56 7.72 -10.51 2.30
C THR A 56 7.26 -11.37 1.11
N ASP A 57 6.94 -12.64 1.36
CA ASP A 57 6.42 -13.58 0.34
C ASP A 57 4.97 -13.29 -0.11
N LEU A 58 4.33 -12.26 0.45
CA LEU A 58 2.95 -11.84 0.15
C LEU A 58 1.83 -12.87 0.28
N GLU A 59 2.08 -14.17 0.45
CA GLU A 59 1.02 -15.20 0.50
C GLU A 59 -0.13 -14.81 1.43
N LYS A 60 0.22 -14.35 2.64
CA LYS A 60 -0.75 -13.89 3.64
C LYS A 60 -1.49 -12.62 3.20
N ALA A 61 -0.79 -11.69 2.56
CA ALA A 61 -1.40 -10.46 2.05
C ALA A 61 -2.38 -10.74 0.90
N LEU A 62 -2.04 -11.68 0.01
CA LEU A 62 -2.88 -12.08 -1.12
C LEU A 62 -4.16 -12.80 -0.68
N GLN A 63 -4.15 -13.51 0.44
CA GLN A 63 -5.35 -14.14 1.00
C GLN A 63 -6.45 -13.13 1.38
N HIS A 64 -6.11 -11.85 1.56
CA HIS A 64 -7.09 -10.78 1.78
C HIS A 64 -7.79 -10.32 0.49
N LEU A 65 -7.33 -10.77 -0.67
CA LEU A 65 -7.89 -10.44 -1.98
C LEU A 65 -8.85 -11.53 -2.48
N PRO A 66 -9.88 -11.16 -3.27
CA PRO A 66 -10.66 -12.10 -4.05
C PRO A 66 -9.78 -13.08 -4.84
N LYS A 67 -10.15 -14.37 -4.86
CA LYS A 67 -9.37 -15.44 -5.50
C LYS A 67 -8.94 -15.13 -6.93
N PHE A 68 -9.84 -14.54 -7.73
CA PHE A 68 -9.57 -14.21 -9.14
C PHE A 68 -8.47 -13.15 -9.33
N MET A 69 -8.11 -12.39 -8.29
CA MET A 69 -7.03 -11.41 -8.36
C MET A 69 -5.71 -11.89 -7.76
N GLN A 70 -5.67 -13.02 -7.04
CA GLN A 70 -4.49 -13.36 -6.24
C GLN A 70 -3.24 -13.59 -7.11
N GLU A 71 -3.38 -14.36 -8.18
CA GLU A 71 -2.29 -14.67 -9.12
C GLU A 71 -1.81 -13.40 -9.83
N SER A 72 -2.71 -12.64 -10.46
CA SER A 72 -2.35 -11.39 -11.14
C SER A 72 -1.75 -10.35 -10.19
N SER A 73 -2.24 -10.28 -8.95
CA SER A 73 -1.69 -9.41 -7.91
C SER A 73 -0.26 -9.78 -7.55
N TRP A 74 0.03 -11.08 -7.43
CA TRP A 74 1.39 -11.54 -7.16
C TRP A 74 2.33 -11.16 -8.30
N GLU A 75 1.96 -11.43 -9.55
CA GLU A 75 2.78 -11.10 -10.72
C GLU A 75 3.06 -9.60 -10.83
N ILE A 76 2.03 -8.77 -10.65
CA ILE A 76 2.15 -7.31 -10.70
C ILE A 76 3.08 -6.83 -9.59
N PHE A 77 2.96 -7.38 -8.38
CA PHE A 77 3.87 -7.03 -7.30
C PHE A 77 5.32 -7.41 -7.62
N GLN A 78 5.58 -8.60 -8.19
CA GLN A 78 6.94 -9.00 -8.59
C GLN A 78 7.55 -8.02 -9.59
N ARG A 79 6.74 -7.44 -10.49
CA ARG A 79 7.17 -6.39 -11.44
C ARG A 79 7.43 -5.05 -10.75
N CYS A 80 6.62 -4.68 -9.77
CA CYS A 80 6.69 -3.37 -9.12
C CYS A 80 7.69 -3.28 -7.96
N LYS A 81 7.99 -4.39 -7.26
CA LYS A 81 8.81 -4.37 -6.03
C LYS A 81 10.26 -3.87 -6.21
N SER A 82 10.73 -3.82 -7.46
CA SER A 82 12.05 -3.32 -7.86
C SER A 82 12.08 -1.80 -8.07
N VAL A 83 10.92 -1.13 -8.07
CA VAL A 83 10.85 0.33 -8.20
C VAL A 83 11.61 1.02 -7.06
N SER A 84 12.41 2.01 -7.44
CA SER A 84 13.21 2.84 -6.54
C SER A 84 12.35 3.93 -5.89
N GLY A 85 12.82 4.47 -4.78
CA GLY A 85 12.29 5.69 -4.17
C GLY A 85 13.39 6.37 -3.37
N ASP A 86 13.20 7.65 -3.08
CA ASP A 86 14.23 8.49 -2.44
C ASP A 86 14.46 8.10 -0.97
N ASP A 87 13.42 7.61 -0.32
CA ASP A 87 13.45 7.11 1.06
C ASP A 87 12.51 5.89 1.22
N PRO A 88 12.49 5.21 2.38
CA PRO A 88 11.64 4.04 2.57
C PRO A 88 10.13 4.29 2.43
N CYS A 89 9.64 5.48 2.77
CA CYS A 89 8.24 5.85 2.59
C CYS A 89 7.95 6.09 1.11
N ASP A 90 8.81 6.83 0.42
CA ASP A 90 8.68 7.07 -1.02
C ASP A 90 8.75 5.77 -1.81
N LYS A 91 9.69 4.88 -1.51
CA LYS A 91 9.75 3.54 -2.14
C LYS A 91 8.44 2.76 -1.99
N ALA A 92 7.86 2.72 -0.79
CA ALA A 92 6.58 2.05 -0.58
C ALA A 92 5.46 2.70 -1.40
N PHE A 93 5.46 4.02 -1.49
CA PHE A 93 4.51 4.78 -2.30
C PHE A 93 4.67 4.52 -3.80
N GLN A 94 5.88 4.51 -4.32
CA GLN A 94 6.15 4.24 -5.75
C GLN A 94 5.76 2.81 -6.13
N VAL A 95 5.99 1.83 -5.26
CA VAL A 95 5.50 0.45 -5.49
C VAL A 95 3.98 0.40 -5.50
N ALA A 96 3.30 1.08 -4.56
CA ALA A 96 1.84 1.16 -4.56
C ALA A 96 1.30 1.84 -5.84
N LYS A 97 1.93 2.94 -6.27
CA LYS A 97 1.59 3.65 -7.52
C LYS A 97 1.74 2.74 -8.73
N CYS A 98 2.86 2.04 -8.85
CA CYS A 98 3.10 1.05 -9.91
C CYS A 98 2.02 -0.05 -9.91
N TYR A 99 1.71 -0.58 -8.72
CA TYR A 99 0.72 -1.64 -8.57
C TYR A 99 -0.68 -1.17 -8.98
N VAL A 100 -1.14 -0.03 -8.48
CA VAL A 100 -2.47 0.53 -8.81
C VAL A 100 -2.59 0.86 -10.29
N LYS A 101 -1.51 1.33 -10.93
CA LYS A 101 -1.49 1.57 -12.38
C LYS A 101 -1.76 0.29 -13.19
N LEU A 102 -1.30 -0.86 -12.71
CA LEU A 102 -1.47 -2.15 -13.38
C LEU A 102 -2.74 -2.90 -12.93
N GLN A 103 -3.22 -2.65 -11.72
CA GLN A 103 -4.43 -3.25 -11.14
C GLN A 103 -5.31 -2.21 -10.42
N PRO A 104 -6.00 -1.30 -11.13
CA PRO A 104 -6.79 -0.24 -10.50
C PRO A 104 -7.92 -0.76 -9.59
N LEU A 105 -8.50 -1.92 -9.94
CA LEU A 105 -9.56 -2.59 -9.18
C LEU A 105 -9.18 -2.89 -7.72
N ILE A 106 -7.88 -2.90 -7.39
CA ILE A 106 -7.43 -3.13 -6.02
C ILE A 106 -8.00 -2.11 -5.03
N LEU A 107 -8.27 -0.88 -5.47
CA LEU A 107 -8.80 0.20 -4.65
C LEU A 107 -10.25 -0.07 -4.18
N ASP A 108 -10.99 -0.91 -4.90
CA ASP A 108 -12.36 -1.30 -4.52
C ASP A 108 -12.37 -2.40 -3.45
N PHE A 109 -11.36 -3.27 -3.47
CA PHE A 109 -11.29 -4.44 -2.58
C PHE A 109 -10.50 -4.17 -1.29
N VAL A 110 -9.48 -3.32 -1.34
CA VAL A 110 -8.64 -3.03 -0.18
C VAL A 110 -9.18 -1.82 0.58
N SER A 111 -9.49 -2.04 1.86
CA SER A 111 -9.91 -0.97 2.78
C SER A 111 -8.72 -0.14 3.26
N PHE A 112 -8.08 0.58 2.33
CA PHE A 112 -6.98 1.51 2.62
C PHE A 112 -7.43 2.73 3.42
N VAL A 113 -8.71 3.12 3.33
CA VAL A 113 -9.30 4.39 3.86
C VAL A 113 -10.74 4.20 4.32
#